data_AF-A0A533X8C3-F1
#
_entry.id   AF-A0A533X8C3-F1
#
_cell.length_a   1.000
_cell.length_b   1.000
_cell.length_c   1.000
_cell.angle_alpha   90.00
_cell.angle_beta   90.00
_cell.angle_gamma   90.00
#
_symmetry.space_group_name_H-M   'P 1'
#
loop_
_entity.id
_entity.type
_entity.pdbx_description
1 polymer ?
#
loop_
_entity_poly.entity_id
_entity_poly.type
_entity_poly.pdbx_seq_one_letter_code
_entity_poly.pdbx_strand_id
1 'polypeptide(L)'
;MNRRAFLTGTAALIGVTATQALLSQLRAEPPSAPEDPTKESGAPPSAYGQRSTFEQALRLAGSSSSLTPLQDLHGIVTPASLHFERHHNGVPLIDPARHRLLIHGLVQRPMMFTMDDLKQFPAVSRLAFIECSGNSAGEWQGPRGQTAQETQGLISTSEWTGVLLAIVLREVGMKPDATWMLAEGADAAAMTRSIPVVPALEEALLCYAQNGEALRPEQGYPLRLLIPGWEGNVCIKWLRRLKLGTAPFMTREETSHYTDLMPNGTARQFTFVMEAKSVITSPSGGQQIRPGFVEIRGLAWSGRGRVTQVEVSTDGGETWRKAQL
;
A
#
# COMPACT_ATOMS: atom_id res chain seq x y z
N MET A 1 -98.30 -1.57 15.24
CA MET A 1 -97.34 -1.59 14.12
C MET A 1 -96.70 -0.21 14.01
N ASN A 2 -95.42 -0.08 14.34
CA ASN A 2 -94.71 1.20 14.35
C ASN A 2 -93.48 1.13 13.44
N ARG A 3 -93.39 2.06 12.48
CA ARG A 3 -92.52 2.04 11.29
C ARG A 3 -91.08 2.53 11.58
N ARG A 4 -90.43 2.04 12.63
CA ARG A 4 -89.06 2.48 13.03
C ARG A 4 -88.04 1.36 13.31
N ALA A 5 -88.29 0.15 12.81
CA ALA A 5 -87.39 -1.00 13.03
C ALA A 5 -86.90 -1.67 11.73
N PHE A 6 -86.67 -0.91 10.65
CA PHE A 6 -86.22 -1.46 9.36
C PHE A 6 -84.97 -0.80 8.77
N LEU A 7 -84.22 0.00 9.55
CA LEU A 7 -83.01 0.70 9.07
C LEU A 7 -81.78 0.43 9.94
N THR A 8 -81.64 -0.79 10.46
CA THR A 8 -80.45 -1.22 11.22
C THR A 8 -79.83 -2.52 10.67
N GLY A 9 -80.20 -2.94 9.45
CA GLY A 9 -79.82 -4.26 8.90
C GLY A 9 -78.89 -4.28 7.68
N THR A 10 -78.44 -3.13 7.14
CA THR A 10 -77.75 -3.10 5.82
C THR A 10 -76.51 -2.21 5.75
N ALA A 11 -75.94 -1.79 6.87
CA ALA A 11 -74.69 -1.01 6.90
C ALA A 11 -73.46 -1.77 7.45
N ALA A 12 -73.57 -3.10 7.65
CA ALA A 12 -72.46 -3.90 8.18
C ALA A 12 -71.69 -4.72 7.12
N LEU A 13 -72.18 -4.78 5.87
CA LEU A 13 -71.57 -5.62 4.82
C LEU A 13 -70.71 -4.86 3.81
N ILE A 14 -70.79 -3.51 3.76
CA ILE A 14 -69.97 -2.70 2.83
C ILE A 14 -68.65 -2.24 3.47
N GLY A 15 -68.60 -2.14 4.80
CA GLY A 15 -67.38 -1.72 5.53
C GLY A 15 -66.29 -2.81 5.63
N VAL A 16 -66.67 -4.09 5.54
CA VAL A 16 -65.72 -5.22 5.67
C VAL A 16 -64.96 -5.47 4.36
N THR A 17 -65.60 -5.26 3.20
CA THR A 17 -64.96 -5.46 1.90
C THR A 17 -63.96 -4.35 1.55
N ALA A 18 -64.29 -3.10 1.87
CA ALA A 18 -63.41 -1.95 1.65
C ALA A 18 -62.16 -1.97 2.56
N THR A 19 -62.28 -2.47 3.80
CA THR A 19 -61.13 -2.62 4.71
C THR A 19 -60.22 -3.78 4.33
N GLN A 20 -60.73 -4.90 3.82
CA GLN A 20 -59.90 -6.00 3.30
C GLN A 20 -59.12 -5.62 2.04
N ALA A 21 -59.73 -4.85 1.12
CA ALA A 21 -59.04 -4.37 -0.07
C ALA A 21 -57.88 -3.40 0.27
N LEU A 22 -58.09 -2.48 1.22
CA LEU A 22 -57.04 -1.57 1.70
C LEU A 22 -55.93 -2.31 2.48
N LEU A 23 -56.28 -3.34 3.27
CA LEU A 23 -55.32 -4.18 3.99
C LEU A 23 -54.50 -5.08 3.06
N SER A 24 -55.05 -5.49 1.92
CA SER A 24 -54.32 -6.29 0.93
C SER A 24 -53.24 -5.48 0.20
N GLN A 25 -53.46 -4.17 0.00
CA GLN A 25 -52.45 -3.25 -0.56
C GLN A 25 -51.37 -2.82 0.46
N LEU A 26 -51.61 -3.04 1.76
CA LEU A 26 -50.64 -2.80 2.84
C LEU A 26 -49.81 -4.04 3.20
N ARG A 27 -50.12 -5.20 2.61
CA ARG A 27 -49.22 -6.36 2.65
C ARG A 27 -48.14 -6.14 1.60
N ALA A 28 -47.01 -5.60 2.02
CA ALA A 28 -45.77 -5.71 1.26
C ALA A 28 -45.60 -7.18 0.88
N GLU A 29 -45.57 -7.49 -0.42
CA GLU A 29 -45.25 -8.84 -0.87
C GLU A 29 -43.89 -9.22 -0.26
N PRO A 30 -43.76 -10.41 0.35
CA PRO A 30 -42.46 -10.87 0.80
C PRO A 30 -41.52 -10.85 -0.40
N PRO A 31 -40.29 -10.31 -0.26
CA PRO A 31 -39.35 -10.29 -1.36
C PRO A 31 -39.21 -11.71 -1.91
N SER A 32 -39.35 -11.87 -3.22
CA SER A 32 -39.12 -13.14 -3.88
C SER A 32 -37.75 -13.66 -3.46
N ALA A 33 -37.68 -14.91 -3.00
CA ALA A 33 -36.41 -15.52 -2.67
C ALA A 33 -35.49 -15.43 -3.90
N PRO A 34 -34.21 -15.03 -3.73
CA PRO A 34 -33.26 -15.04 -4.83
C PRO A 34 -33.17 -16.45 -5.42
N GLU A 35 -32.80 -16.54 -6.71
CA GLU A 35 -32.53 -17.83 -7.34
C GLU A 35 -31.55 -18.64 -6.50
N ASP A 36 -31.85 -19.92 -6.31
CA ASP A 36 -31.07 -20.83 -5.47
C ASP A 36 -29.74 -21.15 -6.18
N PRO A 37 -28.59 -20.62 -5.70
CA PRO A 37 -27.32 -20.77 -6.39
C PRO A 37 -26.80 -22.21 -6.32
N THR A 38 -27.40 -23.08 -5.49
CA THR A 38 -26.98 -24.48 -5.34
C THR A 38 -27.34 -25.35 -6.53
N LYS A 39 -28.14 -24.82 -7.48
CA LYS A 39 -28.55 -25.52 -8.71
C LYS A 39 -27.52 -25.45 -9.83
N GLU A 40 -26.53 -24.56 -9.71
CA GLU A 40 -25.45 -24.43 -10.67
C GLU A 40 -24.16 -25.02 -10.09
N SER A 41 -23.53 -25.94 -10.82
CA SER A 41 -22.21 -26.44 -10.43
C SER A 41 -21.15 -25.37 -10.68
N GLY A 42 -20.33 -25.11 -9.66
CA GLY A 42 -19.19 -24.19 -9.77
C GLY A 42 -18.07 -24.72 -10.66
N ALA A 43 -17.14 -23.83 -11.01
CA ALA A 43 -15.94 -24.20 -11.74
C ALA A 43 -15.02 -25.11 -10.89
N PRO A 44 -14.27 -26.04 -11.50
CA PRO A 44 -13.24 -26.81 -10.79
C PRO A 44 -12.09 -25.90 -10.32
N PRO A 45 -11.24 -26.37 -9.38
CA PRO A 45 -10.09 -25.59 -8.92
C PRO A 45 -9.16 -25.16 -10.06
N SER A 46 -8.70 -23.90 -10.03
CA SER A 46 -7.71 -23.38 -10.98
C SER A 46 -6.27 -23.54 -10.46
N ALA A 47 -5.30 -23.59 -11.39
CA ALA A 47 -3.88 -23.61 -11.03
C ALA A 47 -3.36 -22.26 -10.50
N TYR A 48 -4.06 -21.17 -10.79
CA TYR A 48 -3.74 -19.83 -10.33
C TYR A 48 -5.03 -19.02 -10.10
N GLY A 49 -5.10 -18.32 -8.98
CA GLY A 49 -6.27 -17.54 -8.59
C GLY A 49 -6.44 -16.27 -9.43
N GLN A 50 -7.67 -15.94 -9.77
CA GLN A 50 -8.05 -14.64 -10.34
C GLN A 50 -9.03 -13.96 -9.38
N ARG A 51 -9.04 -12.63 -9.37
CA ARG A 51 -10.04 -11.89 -8.60
C ARG A 51 -11.43 -12.12 -9.19
N SER A 52 -12.45 -12.03 -8.33
CA SER A 52 -13.86 -12.03 -8.76
C SER A 52 -14.10 -10.96 -9.82
N THR A 53 -15.00 -11.22 -10.77
CA THR A 53 -15.39 -10.25 -11.80
C THR A 53 -16.12 -9.03 -11.23
N PHE A 54 -16.60 -9.11 -9.99
CA PHE A 54 -17.22 -7.99 -9.28
C PHE A 54 -16.20 -7.06 -8.60
N GLU A 55 -14.93 -7.47 -8.50
CA GLU A 55 -13.87 -6.68 -7.90
C GLU A 55 -13.15 -5.81 -8.95
N GLN A 56 -13.18 -4.50 -8.76
CA GLN A 56 -12.75 -3.49 -9.73
C GLN A 56 -11.58 -2.62 -9.25
N ALA A 57 -10.97 -2.92 -8.10
CA ALA A 57 -9.84 -2.16 -7.59
C ALA A 57 -8.68 -2.16 -8.61
N LEU A 58 -8.25 -0.95 -9.00
CA LEU A 58 -7.21 -0.72 -9.99
C LEU A 58 -6.28 0.39 -9.53
N ARG A 59 -5.00 0.29 -9.90
CA ARG A 59 -4.07 1.40 -9.71
C ARG A 59 -4.36 2.51 -10.71
N LEU A 60 -4.32 3.77 -10.29
CA LEU A 60 -4.26 4.91 -11.19
C LEU A 60 -2.84 5.01 -11.73
N ALA A 61 -2.65 4.66 -13.00
CA ALA A 61 -1.35 4.64 -13.65
C ALA A 61 -1.07 5.95 -14.41
N GLY A 62 0.13 6.49 -14.23
CA GLY A 62 0.73 7.56 -15.02
C GLY A 62 1.95 7.07 -15.78
N SER A 63 2.77 8.01 -16.28
CA SER A 63 3.93 7.70 -17.11
C SER A 63 5.08 7.02 -16.36
N SER A 64 5.31 7.39 -15.10
CA SER A 64 6.44 6.91 -14.28
C SER A 64 6.02 6.33 -12.93
N SER A 65 4.73 6.37 -12.59
CA SER A 65 4.21 5.83 -11.35
C SER A 65 2.77 5.36 -11.47
N SER A 66 2.35 4.50 -10.54
CA SER A 66 0.94 4.18 -10.34
C SER A 66 0.57 4.24 -8.86
N LEU A 67 -0.68 4.54 -8.54
CA LEU A 67 -1.16 4.80 -7.18
C LEU A 67 -1.99 3.63 -6.64
N THR A 68 -1.73 3.18 -5.42
CA THR A 68 -2.50 2.13 -4.73
C THR A 68 -3.95 2.59 -4.50
N PRO A 69 -4.98 1.78 -4.83
CA PRO A 69 -6.38 2.11 -4.59
C PRO A 69 -6.78 1.98 -3.10
N LEU A 70 -6.19 2.79 -2.22
CA LEU A 70 -6.29 2.63 -0.76
C LEU A 70 -7.74 2.53 -0.24
N GLN A 71 -8.68 3.27 -0.84
CA GLN A 71 -10.10 3.26 -0.45
C GLN A 71 -10.83 1.95 -0.76
N ASP A 72 -10.31 1.16 -1.71
CA ASP A 72 -10.91 -0.09 -2.19
C ASP A 72 -10.26 -1.32 -1.55
N LEU A 73 -9.24 -1.14 -0.71
CA LEU A 73 -8.52 -2.22 -0.05
C LEU A 73 -9.03 -2.46 1.38
N HIS A 74 -8.73 -3.66 1.88
CA HIS A 74 -9.07 -4.10 3.23
C HIS A 74 -7.82 -4.36 4.07
N GLY A 75 -7.89 -4.03 5.35
CA GLY A 75 -6.78 -4.23 6.28
C GLY A 75 -5.55 -3.42 5.90
N ILE A 76 -4.36 -3.95 6.22
CA ILE A 76 -3.09 -3.24 6.03
C ILE A 76 -2.20 -3.88 4.96
N VAL A 77 -2.48 -5.08 4.47
CA VAL A 77 -1.64 -5.73 3.45
C VAL A 77 -2.15 -5.35 2.06
N THR A 78 -1.32 -4.69 1.28
CA THR A 78 -1.60 -4.38 -0.14
C THR A 78 -1.32 -5.63 -0.99
N PRO A 79 -2.30 -6.11 -1.79
CA PRO A 79 -2.04 -7.17 -2.77
C PRO A 79 -0.86 -6.79 -3.68
N ALA A 80 0.03 -7.74 -3.99
CA ALA A 80 1.27 -7.43 -4.73
C ALA A 80 0.97 -6.79 -6.10
N SER A 81 -0.10 -7.23 -6.77
CA SER A 81 -0.58 -6.67 -8.05
C SER A 81 -1.15 -5.25 -7.96
N LEU A 82 -1.42 -4.75 -6.75
CA LEU A 82 -1.94 -3.42 -6.47
C LEU A 82 -0.94 -2.55 -5.70
N HIS A 83 0.27 -3.06 -5.42
CA HIS A 83 1.35 -2.28 -4.84
C HIS A 83 1.71 -1.13 -5.81
N PHE A 84 1.84 0.09 -5.29
CA PHE A 84 2.15 1.27 -6.10
C PHE A 84 3.44 1.07 -6.89
N GLU A 85 3.56 1.75 -8.03
CA GLU A 85 4.79 1.72 -8.82
C GLU A 85 5.45 3.09 -8.86
N ARG A 86 6.78 3.10 -8.89
CA ARG A 86 7.59 4.26 -9.26
C ARG A 86 8.83 3.80 -9.99
N HIS A 87 9.03 4.30 -11.20
CA HIS A 87 10.14 3.94 -12.09
C HIS A 87 10.75 5.20 -12.70
N HIS A 88 12.07 5.22 -12.86
CA HIS A 88 12.76 6.36 -13.49
C HIS A 88 13.16 6.04 -14.94
N ASN A 89 13.10 4.76 -15.35
CA ASN A 89 13.27 4.36 -16.74
C ASN A 89 12.59 2.99 -17.05
N GLY A 90 11.31 2.88 -16.68
CA GLY A 90 10.51 1.67 -16.92
C GLY A 90 10.88 0.46 -16.05
N VAL A 91 10.32 -0.70 -16.40
CA VAL A 91 10.54 -1.98 -15.71
C VAL A 91 11.46 -2.85 -16.58
N PRO A 92 12.70 -3.16 -16.15
CA PRO A 92 13.59 -4.04 -16.89
C PRO A 92 13.12 -5.50 -16.78
N LEU A 93 13.36 -6.27 -17.85
CA LEU A 93 13.25 -7.73 -17.84
C LEU A 93 14.58 -8.33 -17.36
N ILE A 94 14.59 -8.95 -16.18
CA ILE A 94 15.80 -9.53 -15.59
C ILE A 94 15.64 -11.05 -15.45
N ASP A 95 16.58 -11.78 -16.06
CA ASP A 95 16.74 -13.22 -15.84
C ASP A 95 17.44 -13.46 -14.49
N PRO A 96 16.81 -14.16 -13.53
CA PRO A 96 17.39 -14.40 -12.21
C PRO A 96 18.68 -15.24 -12.26
N ALA A 97 18.84 -16.13 -13.25
CA ALA A 97 20.02 -16.97 -13.40
C ALA A 97 21.26 -16.15 -13.80
N ARG A 98 21.04 -15.00 -14.42
CA ARG A 98 22.08 -14.07 -14.88
C ARG A 98 22.26 -12.87 -13.94
N HIS A 99 21.28 -12.60 -13.09
CA HIS A 99 21.37 -11.52 -12.10
C HIS A 99 22.50 -11.76 -11.11
N ARG A 100 23.21 -10.69 -10.75
CA ARG A 100 24.30 -10.74 -9.78
C ARG A 100 24.25 -9.49 -8.90
N LEU A 101 24.56 -9.68 -7.62
CA LEU A 101 24.80 -8.59 -6.67
C LEU A 101 26.29 -8.47 -6.39
N LEU A 102 26.91 -7.36 -6.81
CA LEU A 102 28.29 -7.04 -6.49
C LEU A 102 28.36 -6.27 -5.15
N ILE A 103 29.11 -6.76 -4.18
CA ILE A 103 29.41 -6.02 -2.95
C ILE A 103 30.92 -5.74 -2.88
N HIS A 104 31.30 -4.46 -2.82
CA HIS A 104 32.71 -4.05 -2.84
C HIS A 104 32.97 -2.69 -2.16
N GLY A 105 34.18 -2.15 -2.31
CA GLY A 105 34.62 -0.92 -1.65
C GLY A 105 35.33 -1.23 -0.35
N LEU A 106 34.90 -0.62 0.75
CA LEU A 106 35.47 -0.83 2.09
C LEU A 106 35.03 -2.16 2.73
N VAL A 107 35.45 -3.27 2.11
CA VAL A 107 35.23 -4.65 2.57
C VAL A 107 36.56 -5.41 2.53
N GLN A 108 36.67 -6.52 3.26
CA GLN A 108 37.84 -7.39 3.22
C GLN A 108 37.87 -8.25 1.96
N ARG A 109 36.71 -8.78 1.56
CA ARG A 109 36.56 -9.68 0.41
C ARG A 109 35.44 -9.17 -0.50
N PRO A 110 35.74 -8.40 -1.56
CA PRO A 110 34.76 -8.05 -2.57
C PRO A 110 34.20 -9.33 -3.21
N MET A 111 32.87 -9.43 -3.29
CA MET A 111 32.19 -10.64 -3.76
C MET A 111 31.05 -10.33 -4.72
N MET A 112 30.78 -11.28 -5.60
CA MET A 112 29.64 -11.29 -6.49
C MET A 112 28.71 -12.44 -6.08
N PHE A 113 27.47 -12.13 -5.72
CA PHE A 113 26.48 -13.12 -5.31
C PHE A 113 25.49 -13.42 -6.44
N THR A 114 25.18 -14.69 -6.64
CA THR A 114 24.01 -15.14 -7.40
C THR A 114 22.75 -15.09 -6.53
N MET A 115 21.57 -15.27 -7.15
CA MET A 115 20.33 -15.42 -6.38
C MET A 115 20.34 -16.67 -5.50
N ASP A 116 21.00 -17.75 -5.94
CA ASP A 116 21.10 -19.00 -5.17
C ASP A 116 22.04 -18.84 -3.97
N ASP A 117 23.12 -18.05 -4.09
CA ASP A 117 23.97 -17.71 -2.95
C ASP A 117 23.20 -16.91 -1.91
N LEU A 118 22.42 -15.92 -2.35
CA LEU A 118 21.62 -15.09 -1.44
C LEU A 118 20.55 -15.90 -0.72
N LYS A 119 19.89 -16.83 -1.40
CA LYS A 119 18.84 -17.67 -0.80
C LYS A 119 19.36 -18.72 0.19
N GLN A 120 20.68 -18.94 0.27
CA GLN A 120 21.28 -19.83 1.26
C GLN A 120 21.44 -19.18 2.64
N PHE A 121 21.43 -17.84 2.73
CA PHE A 121 21.45 -17.17 4.03
C PHE A 121 20.11 -17.34 4.77
N PRO A 122 20.10 -17.24 6.11
CA PRO A 122 18.87 -17.28 6.89
C PRO A 122 17.87 -16.22 6.44
N ALA A 123 16.70 -16.67 6.00
CA ALA A 123 15.62 -15.79 5.55
C ALA A 123 14.82 -15.24 6.73
N VAL A 124 14.31 -14.02 6.57
CA VAL A 124 13.33 -13.40 7.47
C VAL A 124 12.18 -12.82 6.64
N SER A 125 10.99 -12.83 7.23
CA SER A 125 9.80 -12.17 6.70
C SER A 125 9.40 -11.02 7.61
N ARG A 126 9.12 -9.84 7.04
CA ARG A 126 8.77 -8.63 7.77
C ARG A 126 7.64 -7.88 7.07
N LEU A 127 6.61 -7.53 7.82
CA LEU A 127 5.59 -6.61 7.33
C LEU A 127 6.13 -5.18 7.40
N ALA A 128 6.24 -4.53 6.25
CA ALA A 128 6.73 -3.15 6.16
C ALA A 128 6.03 -2.37 5.06
N PHE A 129 5.79 -1.09 5.31
CA PHE A 129 5.33 -0.16 4.29
C PHE A 129 6.51 0.37 3.47
N ILE A 130 6.23 0.73 2.23
CA ILE A 130 7.07 1.58 1.41
C ILE A 130 6.22 2.79 1.04
N GLU A 131 6.70 3.99 1.36
CA GLU A 131 6.08 5.25 0.95
C GLU A 131 7.05 6.04 0.07
N CYS A 132 6.59 6.55 -1.07
CA CYS A 132 7.38 7.49 -1.86
C CYS A 132 7.52 8.82 -1.12
N SER A 133 8.69 9.44 -1.13
CA SER A 133 8.86 10.81 -0.61
C SER A 133 7.95 11.83 -1.31
N GLY A 134 7.59 11.58 -2.58
CA GLY A 134 6.62 12.37 -3.33
C GLY A 134 5.15 12.05 -3.03
N ASN A 135 4.86 11.16 -2.07
CA ASN A 135 3.47 10.90 -1.68
C ASN A 135 2.85 12.20 -1.13
N SER A 136 1.60 12.51 -1.49
CA SER A 136 0.93 13.79 -1.23
C SER A 136 1.57 15.03 -1.87
N ALA A 137 2.59 14.92 -2.73
CA ALA A 137 3.26 16.08 -3.36
C ALA A 137 2.27 16.99 -4.12
N GLY A 138 1.22 16.41 -4.71
CA GLY A 138 0.16 17.15 -5.39
C GLY A 138 -0.59 18.14 -4.48
N GLU A 139 -0.62 17.89 -3.17
CA GLU A 139 -1.43 18.63 -2.19
C GLU A 139 -0.66 19.80 -1.53
N TRP A 140 0.63 19.96 -1.80
CA TRP A 140 1.46 21.01 -1.15
C TRP A 140 1.03 22.43 -1.50
N GLN A 141 0.37 22.61 -2.65
CA GLN A 141 -0.14 23.91 -3.14
C GLN A 141 -1.65 24.06 -2.91
N GLY A 142 -2.23 23.21 -2.05
CA GLY A 142 -3.67 23.15 -1.79
C GLY A 142 -4.30 21.85 -2.32
N PRO A 143 -5.58 21.60 -1.98
CA PRO A 143 -6.26 20.35 -2.28
C PRO A 143 -6.42 20.14 -3.79
N ARG A 144 -5.97 19.00 -4.32
CA ARG A 144 -6.08 18.66 -5.74
C ARG A 144 -6.70 17.30 -6.00
N GLY A 145 -6.26 16.28 -5.27
CA GLY A 145 -6.83 14.92 -5.38
C GLY A 145 -8.18 14.83 -4.68
N GLN A 146 -9.08 13.99 -5.20
CA GLN A 146 -10.39 13.76 -4.60
C GLN A 146 -10.39 12.55 -3.67
N THR A 147 -9.70 11.48 -4.05
CA THR A 147 -9.72 10.19 -3.36
C THR A 147 -8.46 9.94 -2.53
N ALA A 148 -8.52 8.98 -1.59
CA ALA A 148 -7.35 8.51 -0.85
C ALA A 148 -6.24 7.99 -1.78
N GLN A 149 -6.60 7.35 -2.89
CA GLN A 149 -5.66 6.91 -3.93
C GLN A 149 -4.95 8.08 -4.64
N GLU A 150 -5.68 9.10 -5.08
CA GLU A 150 -5.09 10.23 -5.81
C GLU A 150 -4.14 11.05 -4.93
N THR A 151 -4.53 11.23 -3.68
CA THR A 151 -3.77 12.06 -2.73
C THR A 151 -2.61 11.28 -2.13
N GLN A 152 -2.89 10.08 -1.58
CA GLN A 152 -1.99 9.34 -0.69
C GLN A 152 -1.52 7.99 -1.27
N GLY A 153 -1.89 7.64 -2.50
CA GLY A 153 -1.69 6.30 -3.07
C GLY A 153 -0.25 5.93 -3.43
N LEU A 154 0.76 6.79 -3.23
CA LEU A 154 2.18 6.39 -3.34
C LEU A 154 2.68 5.73 -2.04
N ILE A 155 1.86 4.83 -1.50
CA ILE A 155 2.17 3.98 -0.35
C ILE A 155 1.55 2.61 -0.53
N SER A 156 2.25 1.59 -0.04
CA SER A 156 1.75 0.23 0.07
C SER A 156 2.47 -0.50 1.19
N THR A 157 1.81 -1.51 1.75
CA THR A 157 2.38 -2.37 2.78
C THR A 157 2.37 -3.80 2.31
N SER A 158 3.48 -4.52 2.51
CA SER A 158 3.60 -5.92 2.12
C SER A 158 4.43 -6.67 3.14
N GLU A 159 4.24 -7.99 3.17
CA GLU A 159 5.22 -8.86 3.81
C GLU A 159 6.38 -9.04 2.84
N TRP A 160 7.58 -8.66 3.27
CA TRP A 160 8.79 -8.80 2.48
C TRP A 160 9.62 -9.94 3.03
N THR A 161 10.06 -10.85 2.15
CA THR A 161 10.90 -11.99 2.51
C THR A 161 12.24 -11.90 1.82
N GLY A 162 13.32 -12.06 2.60
CA GLY A 162 14.67 -11.84 2.15
C GLY A 162 15.70 -12.16 3.22
N VAL A 163 16.90 -11.63 3.06
CA VAL A 163 18.03 -11.84 3.99
C VAL A 163 18.46 -10.51 4.61
N LEU A 164 18.84 -10.54 5.88
CA LEU A 164 19.35 -9.34 6.54
C LEU A 164 20.65 -8.89 5.89
N LEU A 165 20.69 -7.62 5.48
CA LEU A 165 21.88 -7.03 4.85
C LEU A 165 23.10 -7.14 5.78
N ALA A 166 22.92 -7.01 7.09
CA ALA A 166 23.97 -7.20 8.09
C ALA A 166 24.71 -8.54 7.95
N ILE A 167 23.99 -9.62 7.66
CA ILE A 167 24.56 -10.97 7.54
C ILE A 167 25.45 -11.03 6.30
N VAL A 168 24.98 -10.49 5.18
CA VAL A 168 25.74 -10.49 3.92
C VAL A 168 26.95 -9.56 4.00
N LEU A 169 26.82 -8.41 4.66
CA LEU A 169 27.94 -7.48 4.90
C LEU A 169 29.00 -8.07 5.85
N ARG A 170 28.60 -8.92 6.79
CA ARG A 170 29.52 -9.69 7.63
C ARG A 170 30.31 -10.71 6.80
N GLU A 171 29.65 -11.40 5.87
CA GLU A 171 30.30 -12.39 5.00
C GLU A 171 31.43 -11.75 4.16
N VAL A 172 31.19 -10.59 3.56
CA VAL A 172 32.24 -9.87 2.79
C VAL A 172 33.29 -9.18 3.68
N GLY A 173 33.08 -9.17 4.99
CA GLY A 173 33.96 -8.52 5.97
C GLY A 173 33.96 -6.99 5.83
N MET A 174 32.82 -6.35 6.03
CA MET A 174 32.72 -4.89 6.09
C MET A 174 33.78 -4.29 7.03
N LYS A 175 34.54 -3.29 6.53
CA LYS A 175 35.57 -2.61 7.34
C LYS A 175 34.91 -1.65 8.34
N PRO A 176 35.51 -1.42 9.54
CA PRO A 176 34.95 -0.50 10.54
C PRO A 176 34.71 0.94 10.03
N ASP A 177 35.53 1.41 9.10
CA ASP A 177 35.44 2.77 8.54
C ASP A 177 34.34 2.90 7.46
N ALA A 178 33.64 1.81 7.12
CA ALA A 178 32.54 1.83 6.16
C ALA A 178 31.28 2.42 6.78
N THR A 179 31.13 3.74 6.66
CA THR A 179 30.00 4.49 7.22
C THR A 179 28.85 4.70 6.23
N TRP A 180 29.11 4.57 4.92
CA TRP A 180 28.14 4.77 3.85
C TRP A 180 28.20 3.63 2.82
N MET A 181 27.07 3.39 2.15
CA MET A 181 26.99 2.50 1.00
C MET A 181 26.25 3.16 -0.17
N LEU A 182 26.76 2.98 -1.38
CA LEU A 182 26.02 3.23 -2.62
C LEU A 182 25.22 1.97 -2.94
N ALA A 183 23.90 2.08 -3.03
CA ALA A 183 23.05 1.06 -3.65
C ALA A 183 22.70 1.48 -5.08
N GLU A 184 22.78 0.54 -6.03
CA GLU A 184 22.60 0.78 -7.47
C GLU A 184 21.70 -0.29 -8.09
N GLY A 185 20.68 0.15 -8.84
CA GLY A 185 19.73 -0.68 -9.58
C GLY A 185 20.23 -1.09 -10.96
N ALA A 186 19.71 -2.19 -11.50
CA ALA A 186 20.07 -2.74 -12.81
C ALA A 186 19.27 -2.17 -13.99
N ASP A 187 18.32 -1.27 -13.72
CA ASP A 187 17.55 -0.59 -14.75
C ASP A 187 18.38 0.48 -15.47
N ALA A 188 17.85 0.98 -16.58
CA ALA A 188 18.55 1.97 -17.41
C ALA A 188 18.62 3.37 -16.76
N ALA A 189 17.88 3.65 -15.68
CA ALA A 189 18.12 4.85 -14.87
C ALA A 189 19.37 4.69 -13.98
N ALA A 190 19.83 3.45 -13.78
CA ALA A 190 20.83 3.08 -12.78
C ALA A 190 20.52 3.76 -11.43
N MET A 191 19.28 3.63 -10.93
CA MET A 191 18.84 4.34 -9.72
C MET A 191 19.86 4.12 -8.61
N THR A 192 20.47 5.21 -8.13
CA THR A 192 21.50 5.16 -7.09
C THR A 192 21.09 5.93 -5.86
N ARG A 193 21.37 5.38 -4.68
CA ARG A 193 21.26 6.10 -3.40
C ARG A 193 22.43 5.80 -2.47
N SER A 194 22.92 6.83 -1.81
CA SER A 194 23.84 6.76 -0.69
C SER A 194 23.05 6.55 0.60
N ILE A 195 23.40 5.50 1.33
CA ILE A 195 22.71 5.08 2.53
C ILE A 195 23.75 4.99 3.66
N PRO A 196 23.53 5.68 4.81
CA PRO A 196 24.39 5.51 5.96
C PRO A 196 24.19 4.10 6.51
N VAL A 197 25.29 3.35 6.63
CA VAL A 197 25.24 1.91 6.87
C VAL A 197 24.73 1.59 8.27
N VAL A 198 25.27 2.24 9.29
CA VAL A 198 24.96 1.98 10.70
C VAL A 198 23.45 2.02 11.00
N PRO A 199 22.71 3.09 10.68
CA PRO A 199 21.27 3.14 10.97
C PRO A 199 20.43 2.21 10.06
N ALA A 200 20.96 1.74 8.93
CA ALA A 200 20.27 0.80 8.05
C ALA A 200 20.54 -0.68 8.40
N LEU A 201 21.68 -0.97 9.04
CA LEU A 201 22.26 -2.31 9.10
C LEU A 201 21.33 -3.35 9.74
N GLU A 202 20.63 -2.97 10.81
CA GLU A 202 19.85 -3.90 11.63
C GLU A 202 18.52 -4.31 10.99
N GLU A 203 17.92 -3.44 10.18
CA GLU A 203 16.57 -3.62 9.63
C GLU A 203 16.57 -3.82 8.10
N ALA A 204 17.66 -3.49 7.41
CA ALA A 204 17.72 -3.58 5.96
C ALA A 204 17.69 -5.03 5.47
N LEU A 205 16.85 -5.27 4.46
CA LEU A 205 16.66 -6.57 3.83
C LEU A 205 17.04 -6.55 2.36
N LEU A 206 17.71 -7.59 1.92
CA LEU A 206 17.81 -7.98 0.51
C LEU A 206 16.64 -8.91 0.21
N CYS A 207 15.55 -8.36 -0.33
CA CYS A 207 14.28 -9.06 -0.54
C CYS A 207 14.22 -9.70 -1.91
N TYR A 208 13.71 -10.94 -1.97
CA TYR A 208 13.43 -11.68 -3.21
C TYR A 208 11.99 -12.18 -3.30
N ALA A 209 11.18 -11.96 -2.25
CA ALA A 209 9.77 -12.31 -2.22
C ALA A 209 8.91 -11.22 -1.53
N GLN A 210 7.65 -11.13 -1.95
CA GLN A 210 6.63 -10.20 -1.49
C GLN A 210 5.29 -10.92 -1.35
N ASN A 211 4.66 -10.84 -0.19
CA ASN A 211 3.37 -11.46 0.12
C ASN A 211 3.34 -12.98 -0.21
N GLY A 212 4.40 -13.70 0.15
CA GLY A 212 4.51 -15.15 -0.04
C GLY A 212 4.90 -15.63 -1.44
N GLU A 213 4.97 -14.75 -2.43
CA GLU A 213 5.42 -15.06 -3.79
C GLU A 213 6.73 -14.35 -4.14
N ALA A 214 7.38 -14.75 -5.25
CA ALA A 214 8.52 -14.01 -5.77
C ALA A 214 8.13 -12.55 -6.07
N LEU A 215 9.09 -11.63 -5.96
CA LEU A 215 8.86 -10.24 -6.33
C LEU A 215 8.23 -10.14 -7.73
N ARG A 216 7.30 -9.21 -7.90
CA ARG A 216 6.84 -8.82 -9.24
C ARG A 216 7.95 -8.04 -9.97
N PRO A 217 8.06 -8.12 -11.31
CA PRO A 217 9.05 -7.35 -12.08
C PRO A 217 9.09 -5.86 -11.71
N GLU A 218 7.93 -5.23 -11.62
CA GLU A 218 7.75 -3.82 -11.26
C GLU A 218 8.18 -3.48 -9.81
N GLN A 219 8.21 -4.49 -8.93
CA GLN A 219 8.62 -4.36 -7.53
C GLN A 219 10.08 -4.78 -7.28
N GLY A 220 10.85 -5.03 -8.33
CA GLY A 220 12.30 -5.21 -8.24
C GLY A 220 12.78 -6.64 -8.43
N TYR A 221 11.99 -7.54 -9.02
CA TYR A 221 12.44 -8.90 -9.30
C TYR A 221 13.78 -8.95 -10.06
N PRO A 222 14.76 -9.77 -9.65
CA PRO A 222 14.66 -10.81 -8.63
C PRO A 222 15.09 -10.37 -7.22
N LEU A 223 15.61 -9.15 -7.07
CA LEU A 223 16.21 -8.67 -5.83
C LEU A 223 15.99 -7.17 -5.65
N ARG A 224 15.52 -6.76 -4.47
CA ARG A 224 15.50 -5.36 -4.06
C ARG A 224 16.13 -5.16 -2.68
N LEU A 225 16.60 -3.95 -2.45
CA LEU A 225 16.84 -3.44 -1.11
C LEU A 225 15.51 -2.96 -0.51
N LEU A 226 15.33 -3.22 0.77
CA LEU A 226 14.26 -2.66 1.61
C LEU A 226 14.89 -2.11 2.89
N ILE A 227 14.53 -0.89 3.27
CA ILE A 227 14.89 -0.28 4.55
C ILE A 227 13.59 0.20 5.20
N PRO A 228 13.05 -0.53 6.19
CA PRO A 228 11.78 -0.20 6.82
C PRO A 228 11.76 1.24 7.36
N GLY A 229 10.66 1.94 7.11
CA GLY A 229 10.43 3.30 7.61
C GLY A 229 11.14 4.43 6.86
N TRP A 230 11.99 4.11 5.88
CA TRP A 230 12.67 5.10 5.05
C TRP A 230 11.92 5.34 3.74
N GLU A 231 12.21 6.46 3.09
CA GLU A 231 11.65 6.83 1.80
C GLU A 231 11.87 5.72 0.75
N GLY A 232 10.82 5.36 0.01
CA GLY A 232 10.84 4.22 -0.91
C GLY A 232 11.91 4.32 -2.00
N ASN A 233 12.14 5.55 -2.44
CA ASN A 233 13.47 6.14 -2.57
C ASN A 233 14.74 5.25 -2.53
N VAL A 234 15.15 4.96 -1.29
CA VAL A 234 16.35 4.20 -0.93
C VAL A 234 16.18 2.69 -1.03
N CYS A 235 14.94 2.21 -1.19
CA CYS A 235 14.63 0.79 -1.32
C CYS A 235 14.86 0.36 -2.78
N ILE A 236 16.13 0.37 -3.21
CA ILE A 236 16.54 0.18 -4.60
C ILE A 236 16.03 -1.14 -5.17
N LYS A 237 15.29 -1.06 -6.27
CA LYS A 237 14.80 -2.20 -7.04
C LYS A 237 15.88 -2.72 -7.98
N TRP A 238 15.77 -3.99 -8.36
CA TRP A 238 16.70 -4.64 -9.30
C TRP A 238 18.16 -4.50 -8.85
N LEU A 239 18.40 -4.63 -7.56
CA LEU A 239 19.65 -4.27 -6.90
C LEU A 239 20.81 -5.08 -7.47
N ARG A 240 21.78 -4.42 -8.12
CA ARG A 240 22.95 -5.09 -8.71
C ARG A 240 24.26 -4.81 -7.99
N ARG A 241 24.32 -3.75 -7.17
CA ARG A 241 25.58 -3.35 -6.55
C ARG A 241 25.39 -2.60 -5.24
N LEU A 242 26.26 -2.95 -4.29
CA LEU A 242 26.54 -2.22 -3.06
C LEU A 242 28.01 -1.83 -3.02
N LYS A 243 28.34 -0.54 -2.89
CA LYS A 243 29.72 -0.05 -2.71
C LYS A 243 29.87 0.67 -1.39
N LEU A 244 30.68 0.12 -0.49
CA LEU A 244 30.97 0.67 0.83
C LEU A 244 32.02 1.80 0.73
N GLY A 245 31.82 2.88 1.47
CA GLY A 245 32.65 4.09 1.51
C GLY A 245 32.56 4.83 2.85
N THR A 246 33.32 5.92 2.97
CA THR A 246 33.41 6.75 4.20
C THR A 246 32.48 7.97 4.19
N ALA A 247 31.81 8.24 3.06
CA ALA A 247 31.00 9.43 2.83
C ALA A 247 29.89 9.11 1.81
N PRO A 248 28.80 9.91 1.76
CA PRO A 248 27.82 9.79 0.69
C PRO A 248 28.47 10.05 -0.67
N PHE A 249 27.99 9.35 -1.69
CA PHE A 249 28.50 9.40 -3.06
C PHE A 249 27.97 10.58 -3.86
N MET A 250 26.99 11.33 -3.33
CA MET A 250 26.43 12.56 -3.90
C MET A 250 25.95 12.38 -5.35
N THR A 251 25.20 11.31 -5.59
CA THR A 251 24.63 11.01 -6.91
C THR A 251 23.46 11.94 -7.25
N ARG A 252 22.96 11.87 -8.50
CA ARG A 252 21.86 12.73 -8.98
C ARG A 252 20.60 12.65 -8.09
N GLU A 253 20.22 11.43 -7.69
CA GLU A 253 18.96 11.15 -6.98
C GLU A 253 19.04 11.42 -5.46
N GLU A 254 20.03 12.19 -5.03
CA GLU A 254 20.18 12.69 -3.65
C GLU A 254 20.78 14.11 -3.60
N THR A 255 20.92 14.74 -4.77
CA THR A 255 21.40 16.11 -4.94
C THR A 255 20.39 16.93 -5.74
N SER A 256 20.10 16.52 -6.98
CA SER A 256 19.12 17.17 -7.85
C SER A 256 17.69 16.78 -7.52
N HIS A 257 17.48 15.53 -7.09
CA HIS A 257 16.18 15.01 -6.68
C HIS A 257 16.26 14.55 -5.23
N TYR A 258 15.08 14.35 -4.62
CA TYR A 258 14.97 13.88 -3.23
C TYR A 258 15.73 14.78 -2.24
N THR A 259 15.71 16.08 -2.54
CA THR A 259 16.16 17.16 -1.69
C THR A 259 15.01 18.13 -1.48
N ASP A 260 14.85 18.59 -0.24
CA ASP A 260 13.68 19.39 0.15
C ASP A 260 14.05 20.86 0.10
N LEU A 261 13.55 21.59 -0.90
CA LEU A 261 13.75 23.04 -1.01
C LEU A 261 13.01 23.76 0.11
N MET A 262 13.76 24.50 0.92
CA MET A 262 13.24 25.26 2.04
C MET A 262 12.93 26.71 1.63
N PRO A 263 12.03 27.41 2.34
CA PRO A 263 11.66 28.80 2.01
C PRO A 263 12.83 29.80 1.97
N ASN A 264 13.93 29.50 2.66
CA ASN A 264 15.14 30.34 2.68
C ASN A 264 16.10 30.09 1.50
N GLY A 265 15.71 29.26 0.52
CA GLY A 265 16.52 28.93 -0.65
C GLY A 265 17.60 27.86 -0.41
N THR A 266 17.69 27.28 0.80
CA THR A 266 18.54 26.11 1.07
C THR A 266 17.77 24.81 0.80
N ALA A 267 18.48 23.71 0.55
CA ALA A 267 17.85 22.39 0.38
C ALA A 267 18.31 21.44 1.49
N ARG A 268 17.38 20.69 2.08
CA ARG A 268 17.71 19.58 2.99
C ARG A 268 18.00 18.34 2.14
N GLN A 269 19.08 17.65 2.46
CA GLN A 269 19.43 16.36 1.86
C GLN A 269 19.25 15.26 2.90
N PHE A 270 19.15 14.01 2.43
CA PHE A 270 19.16 12.83 3.30
C PHE A 270 18.02 12.82 4.33
N THR A 271 16.84 13.32 3.95
CA THR A 271 15.60 13.24 4.73
C THR A 271 14.98 11.86 4.62
N PHE A 272 15.73 10.86 5.10
CA PHE A 272 15.44 9.46 4.86
C PHE A 272 14.16 8.95 5.51
N VAL A 273 13.89 9.32 6.75
CA VAL A 273 12.81 8.73 7.55
C VAL A 273 11.46 9.32 7.11
N MET A 274 10.51 8.45 6.78
CA MET A 274 9.13 8.87 6.55
C MET A 274 8.46 9.16 7.89
N GLU A 275 8.06 10.41 8.11
CA GLU A 275 7.45 10.83 9.38
C GLU A 275 6.05 10.22 9.60
N ALA A 276 5.47 10.45 10.78
CA ALA A 276 4.12 9.97 11.07
C ALA A 276 3.08 10.58 10.10
N LYS A 277 2.24 9.73 9.50
CA LYS A 277 1.22 10.14 8.52
C LYS A 277 0.00 9.23 8.60
N SER A 278 -1.14 9.74 8.14
CA SER A 278 -2.40 8.99 8.11
C SER A 278 -3.32 9.47 6.99
N VAL A 279 -4.33 8.65 6.66
CA VAL A 279 -5.39 8.99 5.70
C VAL A 279 -6.67 8.21 6.00
N ILE A 280 -7.82 8.87 5.89
CA ILE A 280 -9.13 8.21 5.91
C ILE A 280 -9.33 7.54 4.54
N THR A 281 -9.56 6.22 4.54
CA THR A 281 -9.78 5.43 3.32
C THR A 281 -11.27 5.16 3.08
N SER A 282 -12.11 5.22 4.13
CA SER A 282 -13.56 5.27 3.96
C SER A 282 -14.24 6.04 5.10
N PRO A 283 -15.21 6.93 4.81
CA PRO A 283 -15.54 7.39 3.46
C PRO A 283 -14.40 8.22 2.86
N SER A 284 -13.96 7.85 1.65
CA SER A 284 -13.02 8.64 0.83
C SER A 284 -13.79 9.66 0.00
N GLY A 285 -13.13 10.73 -0.47
CA GLY A 285 -13.79 11.74 -1.29
C GLY A 285 -14.47 11.12 -2.52
N GLY A 286 -15.66 11.64 -2.85
CA GLY A 286 -16.55 11.09 -3.88
C GLY A 286 -17.46 9.95 -3.43
N GLN A 287 -17.14 9.25 -2.33
CA GLN A 287 -18.02 8.20 -1.80
C GLN A 287 -19.27 8.81 -1.16
N GLN A 288 -20.44 8.32 -1.55
CA GLN A 288 -21.71 8.76 -0.97
C GLN A 288 -22.00 7.99 0.32
N ILE A 289 -22.31 8.72 1.39
CA ILE A 289 -22.75 8.15 2.66
C ILE A 289 -24.27 8.31 2.80
N ARG A 290 -24.91 7.36 3.50
CA ARG A 290 -26.33 7.43 3.83
C ARG A 290 -26.50 7.84 5.30
N PRO A 291 -27.62 8.49 5.67
CA PRO A 291 -27.92 8.76 7.07
C PRO A 291 -27.90 7.48 7.92
N GLY A 292 -27.34 7.57 9.12
CA GLY A 292 -27.21 6.45 10.05
C GLY A 292 -25.77 6.28 10.54
N PHE A 293 -25.46 5.06 10.98
CA PHE A 293 -24.10 4.71 11.35
C PHE A 293 -23.19 4.68 10.12
N VAL A 294 -22.11 5.45 10.16
CA VAL A 294 -21.06 5.47 9.14
C VAL A 294 -19.74 5.15 9.83
N GLU A 295 -19.14 4.02 9.49
CA GLU A 295 -17.80 3.68 9.94
C GLU A 295 -16.78 4.59 9.24
N ILE A 296 -15.88 5.19 10.02
CA ILE A 296 -14.70 5.88 9.51
C ILE A 296 -13.50 4.95 9.72
N ARG A 297 -12.84 4.57 8.63
CA ARG A 297 -11.63 3.75 8.64
C ARG A 297 -10.52 4.44 7.86
N GLY A 298 -9.28 4.12 8.22
CA GLY A 298 -8.11 4.71 7.61
C GLY A 298 -6.84 3.91 7.86
N LEU A 299 -5.74 4.47 7.37
CA LEU A 299 -4.39 3.95 7.58
C LEU A 299 -3.57 5.00 8.31
N ALA A 300 -2.71 4.56 9.22
CA ALA A 300 -1.70 5.39 9.86
C ALA A 300 -0.37 4.62 9.93
N TRP A 301 0.73 5.33 9.70
CA TRP A 301 2.07 4.74 9.68
C TRP A 301 3.10 5.75 10.17
N SER A 302 4.28 5.25 10.54
CA SER A 302 5.45 6.07 10.86
C SER A 302 6.72 5.28 10.60
N GLY A 303 7.70 5.93 9.99
CA GLY A 303 9.06 5.41 9.86
C GLY A 303 9.87 5.46 11.16
N ARG A 304 9.33 6.10 12.21
CA ARG A 304 9.94 6.16 13.55
C ARG A 304 9.43 5.07 14.49
N GLY A 305 8.58 4.16 14.01
CA GLY A 305 8.09 3.01 14.77
C GLY A 305 6.56 2.95 14.86
N ARG A 306 6.07 2.40 15.97
CA ARG A 306 4.64 2.11 16.17
C ARG A 306 3.83 3.40 16.35
N VAL A 307 2.75 3.55 15.58
CA VAL A 307 1.72 4.56 15.84
C VAL A 307 1.00 4.24 17.14
N THR A 308 0.96 5.19 18.08
CA THR A 308 0.38 5.00 19.41
C THR A 308 -1.04 5.56 19.55
N GLN A 309 -1.44 6.49 18.68
CA GLN A 309 -2.76 7.10 18.70
C GLN A 309 -3.12 7.65 17.32
N VAL A 310 -4.40 7.56 16.96
CA VAL A 310 -5.02 8.29 15.84
C VAL A 310 -6.27 8.98 16.38
N GLU A 311 -6.48 10.23 16.00
CA GLU A 311 -7.67 10.99 16.32
C GLU A 311 -8.38 11.37 15.01
N VAL A 312 -9.71 11.39 15.06
CA VAL A 312 -10.57 11.71 13.92
C VAL A 312 -11.46 12.88 14.30
N SER A 313 -11.56 13.84 13.39
CA SER A 313 -12.51 14.95 13.46
C SER A 313 -13.54 14.82 12.33
N THR A 314 -14.77 15.25 12.62
CA THR A 314 -15.88 15.32 11.65
C THR A 314 -16.37 16.75 11.43
N ASP A 315 -15.66 17.74 11.97
CA ASP A 315 -16.03 19.17 11.98
C ASP A 315 -14.88 20.08 11.52
N GLY A 316 -13.98 19.54 10.69
CA GLY A 316 -12.87 20.33 10.12
C GLY A 316 -11.71 20.56 11.10
N GLY A 317 -11.63 19.78 12.17
CA GLY A 317 -10.54 19.82 13.16
C GLY A 317 -10.88 20.58 14.44
N GLU A 318 -12.13 20.98 14.66
CA GLU A 318 -12.56 21.68 15.87
C GLU A 318 -12.66 20.73 17.07
N THR A 319 -13.21 19.53 16.88
CA THR A 319 -13.27 18.49 17.91
C THR A 319 -12.70 17.16 17.41
N TRP A 320 -12.12 16.40 18.33
CA TRP A 320 -11.37 15.18 18.04
C TRP A 320 -11.85 14.02 18.90
N ARG A 321 -11.92 12.84 18.31
CA ARG A 321 -12.21 11.59 19.00
C ARG A 321 -11.12 10.56 18.70
N LYS A 322 -10.70 9.83 19.71
CA LYS A 322 -9.73 8.73 19.54
C LYS A 322 -10.33 7.62 18.69
N ALA A 323 -9.60 7.18 17.68
CA ALA A 323 -9.92 5.99 16.90
C ALA A 323 -9.39 4.73 17.60
N GLN A 324 -9.93 3.58 17.20
CA GLN A 324 -9.37 2.27 17.55
C GLN A 324 -8.25 1.91 16.56
N LEU A 325 -7.11 1.45 17.08
CA LEU A 325 -5.98 0.94 16.31
C LEU A 325 -6.06 -0.58 16.12
#